data_AF-A0A1S3AM51-F1
#
_entry.id   AF-A0A1S3AM51-F1
#
_cell.length_a   1.000
_cell.length_b   1.000
_cell.length_c   1.000
_cell.angle_alpha   90.00
_cell.angle_beta   90.00
_cell.angle_gamma   90.00
#
_symmetry.space_group_name_H-M   'P 1'
#
loop_
_entity.id
_entity.type
_entity.pdbx_description
1 polymer ?
#
loop_
_entity_poly.entity_id
_entity_poly.type
_entity_poly.pdbx_seq_one_letter_code
_entity_poly.pdbx_strand_id
1 'polypeptide(L)'
;MAGSRLETIGSVFSRTRNLIRAGILKERPLWFDIYEAFPPLREPVFRRPRLRYGKAKADVQDIFYHEDQIRAKFYLVYGPGQRAVDLFNPHFKSTCQRFVEKYFELQKLGETDEEKLFMETGKALLAEGVILRRVGGAKTQQEGSHVSWKTEQKNVNLQTVLKENQSLEEVPQDQPLEAPTEPSKGPSPS
;
A
#
# COMPACT_ATOMS: atom_id res chain seq x y z
N MET A 1 -3.77 36.44 23.92
CA MET A 1 -2.56 36.50 23.09
C MET A 1 -2.94 36.83 21.65
N ALA A 2 -2.28 37.81 21.02
CA ALA A 2 -2.52 38.16 19.62
C ALA A 2 -1.83 37.15 18.68
N GLY A 3 -2.54 36.66 17.66
CA GLY A 3 -2.01 35.71 16.70
C GLY A 3 -2.89 35.64 15.44
N SER A 4 -2.33 35.15 14.33
CA SER A 4 -3.07 35.00 13.08
C SER A 4 -3.64 33.58 12.93
N ARG A 5 -4.97 33.49 12.76
CA ARG A 5 -5.71 32.24 12.47
C ARG A 5 -6.06 32.08 11.00
N LEU A 6 -5.36 32.77 10.09
CA LEU A 6 -5.64 32.72 8.65
C LEU A 6 -4.89 31.56 8.01
N GLU A 7 -5.45 30.35 8.00
CA GLU A 7 -4.76 29.16 7.44
C GLU A 7 -4.61 29.18 5.90
N THR A 8 -5.52 29.85 5.19
CA THR A 8 -5.54 29.88 3.72
C THR A 8 -4.55 30.89 3.12
N ILE A 9 -3.99 31.78 3.95
CA ILE A 9 -3.13 32.88 3.51
C ILE A 9 -1.68 32.59 3.93
N GLY A 10 -0.83 32.38 2.92
CA GLY A 10 0.61 32.16 3.13
C GLY A 10 0.91 30.90 3.95
N SER A 11 1.99 30.95 4.72
CA SER A 11 2.42 29.88 5.61
C SER A 11 2.44 30.38 7.06
N VAL A 12 2.56 29.45 8.01
CA VAL A 12 2.74 29.83 9.43
C VAL A 12 4.01 30.66 9.62
N PHE A 13 5.10 30.33 8.92
CA PHE A 13 6.37 31.04 9.00
C PHE A 13 6.27 32.47 8.47
N SER A 14 5.72 32.67 7.27
CA SER A 14 5.59 34.03 6.70
C SER A 14 4.64 34.91 7.51
N ARG A 15 3.54 34.35 8.02
CA ARG A 15 2.62 35.08 8.90
C ARG A 15 3.27 35.48 10.23
N THR A 16 3.95 34.55 10.89
CA THR A 16 4.62 34.84 12.18
C THR A 16 5.78 35.80 12.01
N ARG A 17 6.58 35.67 10.95
CA ARG A 17 7.66 36.60 10.60
C ARG A 17 7.12 38.02 10.44
N ASN A 18 6.01 38.18 9.74
CA ASN A 18 5.38 39.49 9.54
C ASN A 18 4.79 40.06 10.84
N LEU A 19 4.19 39.22 11.69
CA LEU A 19 3.69 39.64 13.00
C LEU A 19 4.81 40.09 13.96
N ILE A 20 5.95 39.40 13.95
CA ILE A 20 7.15 39.78 14.72
C ILE A 20 7.69 41.11 14.18
N ARG A 21 7.83 41.24 12.85
CA ARG A 21 8.33 42.47 12.20
C ARG A 21 7.43 43.67 12.46
N ALA A 22 6.12 43.48 12.53
CA ALA A 22 5.14 44.52 12.85
C ALA A 22 5.07 44.87 14.34
N GLY A 23 5.79 44.15 15.21
CA GLY A 23 5.77 44.36 16.66
C GLY A 23 4.48 43.89 17.35
N ILE A 24 3.57 43.22 16.63
CA ILE A 24 2.33 42.67 17.18
C ILE A 24 2.64 41.44 18.05
N LEU A 25 3.55 40.58 17.56
CA LEU A 25 4.06 39.43 18.31
C LEU A 25 5.39 39.80 18.96
N LYS A 26 5.36 40.10 20.27
CA LYS A 26 6.54 40.53 21.04
C LYS A 26 7.49 39.37 21.36
N GLU A 27 6.93 38.19 21.61
CA GLU A 27 7.70 36.98 21.94
C GLU A 27 7.83 36.09 20.71
N ARG A 28 9.08 35.81 20.32
CA ARG A 28 9.38 34.91 19.21
C ARG A 28 9.05 33.47 19.61
N PRO A 29 8.27 32.71 18.81
CA PRO A 29 8.00 31.32 19.10
C PRO A 29 9.27 30.46 19.07
N LEU A 30 9.36 29.49 19.96
CA LEU A 30 10.54 28.60 20.09
C LEU A 30 10.93 27.90 18.78
N TRP A 31 9.95 27.53 17.96
CA TRP A 31 10.19 26.83 16.70
C TRP A 31 10.69 27.74 15.57
N PHE A 32 10.57 29.07 15.71
CA PHE A 32 10.84 30.00 14.60
C PHE A 32 12.31 29.99 14.20
N ASP A 33 13.24 30.03 15.18
CA ASP A 33 14.68 29.95 14.93
C ASP A 33 15.08 28.64 14.23
N ILE A 34 14.46 27.53 14.64
CA ILE A 34 14.70 26.21 14.06
C ILE A 34 14.26 26.21 12.59
N TYR A 35 13.08 26.77 12.29
CA TYR A 35 12.57 26.86 10.92
C TYR A 35 13.43 27.78 10.04
N GLU A 36 13.93 28.90 10.59
CA GLU A 36 14.80 29.83 9.87
C GLU A 36 16.17 29.20 9.54
N ALA A 37 16.72 28.41 10.46
CA ALA A 37 17.98 27.70 10.25
C ALA A 37 17.84 26.51 9.29
N PHE A 38 16.74 25.75 9.39
CA PHE A 38 16.49 24.55 8.61
C PHE A 38 15.11 24.60 7.92
N PRO A 39 14.95 25.44 6.89
CA PRO A 39 13.67 25.57 6.19
C PRO A 39 13.33 24.29 5.40
N PRO A 40 12.06 23.91 5.30
CA PRO A 40 11.64 22.77 4.50
C PRO A 40 11.83 23.04 3.00
N LEU A 41 12.00 21.98 2.20
CA LEU A 41 12.13 22.06 0.73
C LEU A 41 10.95 22.79 0.07
N ARG A 42 9.75 22.66 0.65
CA ARG A 42 8.55 23.32 0.18
C ARG A 42 7.86 24.01 1.34
N GLU A 43 7.55 25.29 1.16
CA GLU A 43 6.81 26.06 2.15
C GLU A 43 5.38 25.53 2.31
N PRO A 44 4.88 25.37 3.55
CA PRO A 44 3.54 24.85 3.84
C PRO A 44 2.47 25.93 3.60
N VAL A 45 2.25 26.25 2.32
CA VAL A 45 1.20 27.16 1.86
C VAL A 45 -0.04 26.35 1.52
N PHE A 46 -1.20 26.83 1.97
CA PHE A 46 -2.49 26.24 1.61
C PHE A 46 -2.69 26.26 0.09
N ARG A 47 -2.99 25.09 -0.49
CA ARG A 47 -3.38 24.96 -1.90
C ARG A 47 -4.67 24.17 -1.97
N ARG A 48 -5.71 24.79 -2.54
CA ARG A 48 -6.99 24.12 -2.76
C ARG A 48 -6.81 23.00 -3.80
N PRO A 49 -7.10 21.72 -3.47
CA PRO A 49 -7.06 20.66 -4.45
C PRO A 49 -8.12 20.93 -5.53
N ARG A 50 -7.70 20.92 -6.79
CA ARG A 50 -8.59 21.12 -7.95
C ARG A 50 -8.76 19.79 -8.67
N LEU A 51 -9.99 19.49 -9.08
CA LEU A 51 -10.26 18.33 -9.92
C LEU A 51 -9.65 18.54 -11.30
N ARG A 52 -9.16 17.46 -11.90
CA ARG A 52 -8.66 17.45 -13.28
C ARG A 52 -9.84 17.18 -14.21
N TYR A 53 -9.98 17.99 -15.26
CA TYR A 53 -11.04 17.87 -16.26
C TYR A 53 -10.45 17.68 -17.67
N GLY A 54 -11.27 17.23 -18.61
CA GLY A 54 -10.88 17.05 -20.01
C GLY A 54 -9.79 15.99 -20.18
N LYS A 55 -8.67 16.35 -20.81
CA LYS A 55 -7.55 15.45 -21.11
C LYS A 55 -6.45 15.46 -20.04
N ALA A 56 -6.65 16.17 -18.93
CA ALA A 56 -5.63 16.27 -17.87
C ALA A 56 -5.49 14.93 -17.12
N LYS A 57 -4.31 14.32 -17.23
CA LYS A 57 -3.94 13.10 -16.48
C LYS A 57 -2.98 13.42 -15.35
N ALA A 58 -2.70 12.44 -14.50
CA ALA A 58 -1.61 12.53 -13.53
C ALA A 58 -0.28 12.25 -14.25
N ASP A 59 0.80 12.86 -13.78
CA ASP A 59 2.14 12.68 -14.34
C ASP A 59 2.86 11.44 -13.78
N VAL A 60 2.15 10.61 -13.02
CA VAL A 60 2.66 9.37 -12.42
C VAL A 60 2.53 8.25 -13.44
N GLN A 61 3.62 7.54 -13.68
CA GLN A 61 3.70 6.41 -14.60
C GLN A 61 3.56 5.09 -13.85
N ASP A 62 3.03 4.08 -14.53
CA ASP A 62 3.00 2.71 -14.01
C ASP A 62 4.42 2.13 -13.97
N ILE A 63 4.76 1.40 -12.91
CA ILE A 63 6.08 0.80 -12.71
C ILE A 63 6.04 -0.64 -13.18
N PHE A 64 6.75 -0.95 -14.26
CA PHE A 64 6.92 -2.30 -14.80
C PHE A 64 8.39 -2.64 -14.98
N TYR A 65 8.75 -3.89 -14.67
CA TYR A 65 10.09 -4.41 -14.86
C TYR A 65 10.11 -5.53 -15.91
N HIS A 66 11.29 -5.84 -16.44
CA HIS A 66 11.44 -6.88 -17.46
C HIS A 66 11.04 -8.27 -16.92
N GLU A 67 11.30 -8.54 -15.65
CA GLU A 67 10.90 -9.79 -15.02
C GLU A 67 9.38 -9.95 -14.88
N ASP A 68 8.60 -8.87 -14.94
CA ASP A 68 7.14 -8.97 -14.78
C ASP A 68 6.50 -9.74 -15.93
N GLN A 69 7.12 -9.73 -17.12
CA GLN A 69 6.70 -10.58 -18.23
C GLN A 69 6.86 -12.08 -17.90
N ILE A 70 7.97 -12.43 -17.23
CA ILE A 70 8.27 -13.81 -16.81
C ILE A 70 7.33 -14.19 -15.66
N ARG A 71 7.13 -13.30 -14.69
CA ARG A 71 6.20 -13.52 -13.56
C ARG A 71 4.77 -13.72 -14.07
N ALA A 72 4.31 -12.92 -15.03
CA ALA A 72 2.99 -13.08 -15.63
C ALA A 72 2.83 -14.47 -16.27
N LYS A 73 3.80 -14.91 -17.08
CA LYS A 73 3.80 -16.26 -17.67
C LYS A 73 3.82 -17.35 -16.59
N PHE A 74 4.63 -17.19 -15.54
CA PHE A 74 4.69 -18.13 -14.43
C PHE A 74 3.34 -18.27 -13.71
N TYR A 75 2.70 -17.16 -13.34
CA TYR A 75 1.42 -17.18 -12.65
C TYR A 75 0.27 -17.67 -13.53
N LEU A 76 0.32 -17.44 -14.85
CA LEU A 76 -0.65 -18.02 -15.78
C LEU A 76 -0.54 -19.56 -15.86
N VAL A 77 0.68 -20.10 -15.87
CA VAL A 77 0.92 -21.54 -16.05
C VAL A 77 0.82 -22.32 -14.73
N TYR A 78 1.46 -21.81 -13.66
CA TYR A 78 1.60 -22.51 -12.39
C TYR A 78 0.72 -21.93 -11.27
N GLY A 79 0.17 -20.73 -11.45
CA GLY A 79 -0.66 -20.09 -10.44
C GLY A 79 0.12 -19.65 -9.20
N PRO A 80 -0.61 -19.23 -8.15
CA PRO A 80 0.00 -18.99 -6.85
C PRO A 80 0.54 -20.32 -6.30
N GLY A 81 1.84 -20.38 -6.04
CA GLY A 81 2.48 -21.57 -5.48
C GLY A 81 1.96 -21.94 -4.09
N GLN A 82 2.22 -23.17 -3.64
CA GLN A 82 1.77 -23.64 -2.32
C GLN A 82 2.49 -22.94 -1.15
N ARG A 83 3.70 -22.41 -1.39
CA ARG A 83 4.48 -21.71 -0.38
C ARG A 83 3.92 -20.30 -0.20
N ALA A 84 3.41 -20.01 0.99
CA ALA A 84 3.01 -18.66 1.38
C ALA A 84 4.21 -17.69 1.28
N VAL A 85 3.91 -16.46 0.88
CA VAL A 85 4.92 -15.39 0.81
C VAL A 85 5.07 -14.79 2.21
N ASP A 86 6.30 -14.79 2.72
CA ASP A 86 6.62 -14.07 3.95
C ASP A 86 7.05 -12.65 3.60
N LEU A 87 6.21 -11.68 3.94
CA LEU A 87 6.45 -10.26 3.69
C LEU A 87 7.25 -9.58 4.82
N PHE A 88 7.48 -10.25 5.95
CA PHE A 88 8.27 -9.70 7.07
C PHE A 88 9.77 -9.81 6.82
N ASN A 89 10.19 -10.81 6.04
CA ASN A 89 11.59 -11.01 5.69
C ASN A 89 11.95 -10.27 4.38
N PRO A 90 12.83 -9.24 4.43
CA PRO A 90 13.23 -8.48 3.24
C PRO A 90 14.02 -9.31 2.21
N HIS A 91 14.58 -10.44 2.61
CA HIS A 91 15.34 -11.35 1.74
C HIS A 91 14.55 -12.61 1.36
N PHE A 92 13.22 -12.60 1.55
CA PHE A 92 12.39 -13.73 1.17
C PHE A 92 12.37 -13.94 -0.34
N LYS A 93 12.85 -15.12 -0.79
CA LYS A 93 12.76 -15.54 -2.18
C LYS A 93 11.54 -16.43 -2.38
N SER A 94 10.53 -15.92 -3.07
CA SER A 94 9.37 -16.70 -3.49
C SER A 94 9.77 -17.73 -4.56
N THR A 95 8.92 -18.74 -4.78
CA THR A 95 9.15 -19.73 -5.85
C THR A 95 9.19 -19.07 -7.23
N CYS A 96 8.33 -18.08 -7.46
CA CYS A 96 8.34 -17.26 -8.67
C CYS A 96 9.65 -16.46 -8.79
N GLN A 97 10.16 -15.90 -7.69
CA GLN A 97 11.45 -15.19 -7.71
C GLN A 97 12.62 -16.12 -8.05
N ARG A 98 12.66 -17.34 -7.48
CA ARG A 98 13.67 -18.34 -7.84
C ARG A 98 13.58 -18.74 -9.32
N PHE A 99 12.36 -18.83 -9.86
CA PHE A 99 12.14 -19.10 -11.29
C PHE A 99 12.72 -17.99 -12.16
N VAL A 100 12.45 -16.73 -11.81
CA VAL A 100 12.99 -15.56 -12.52
C VAL A 100 14.52 -15.51 -12.47
N GLU A 101 15.12 -15.75 -11.30
CA GLU A 101 16.59 -15.78 -11.15
C GLU A 101 17.21 -16.83 -12.08
N LYS A 102 16.66 -18.05 -12.09
CA LYS A 102 17.10 -19.13 -12.98
C LYS A 102 16.90 -18.80 -14.46
N TYR A 103 15.80 -18.13 -14.79
CA TYR A 103 15.53 -17.67 -16.15
C TYR A 103 16.60 -16.70 -16.64
N PHE A 104 17.00 -15.73 -15.81
CA PHE A 104 18.07 -14.81 -16.18
C PHE A 104 19.44 -15.48 -16.21
N GLU A 105 19.70 -16.50 -15.38
CA GLU A 105 20.92 -17.29 -15.46
C GLU A 105 21.03 -17.99 -16.82
N LEU A 106 19.98 -18.68 -17.27
CA LEU A 106 19.96 -19.36 -18.58
C LEU A 106 20.00 -18.37 -19.75
N GLN A 107 19.30 -17.25 -19.64
CA GLN A 107 19.33 -16.20 -20.67
C GLN A 107 20.74 -15.63 -20.86
N LYS A 108 21.53 -15.49 -19.79
CA LYS A 108 22.93 -15.04 -19.88
C LYS A 108 23.85 -16.08 -20.54
N LEU A 109 23.49 -17.36 -20.49
CA LEU A 109 24.26 -18.44 -21.13
C LEU A 109 24.03 -18.53 -22.64
N GLY A 110 23.12 -17.73 -23.20
CA GLY A 110 22.95 -17.56 -24.65
C GLY A 110 21.74 -18.28 -25.25
N GLU A 111 20.82 -18.79 -24.43
CA GLU A 111 19.53 -19.27 -24.92
C GLU A 111 18.66 -18.08 -25.35
N THR A 112 18.21 -18.05 -26.61
CA THR A 112 17.44 -16.92 -27.16
C THR A 112 15.93 -17.16 -27.18
N ASP A 113 15.51 -18.43 -27.22
CA ASP A 113 14.09 -18.78 -27.40
C ASP A 113 13.36 -18.77 -26.05
N GLU A 114 12.43 -17.84 -25.88
CA GLU A 114 11.68 -17.65 -24.62
C GLU A 114 10.94 -18.91 -24.14
N GLU A 115 10.36 -19.68 -25.07
CA GLU A 115 9.64 -20.91 -24.74
C GLU A 115 10.58 -22.02 -24.27
N LYS A 116 11.76 -22.13 -24.88
CA LYS A 116 12.78 -23.12 -24.48
C LYS A 116 13.33 -22.75 -23.10
N LEU A 117 13.71 -21.48 -22.91
CA LEU A 117 14.13 -20.92 -21.62
C LEU A 117 13.11 -21.21 -20.52
N PHE A 118 11.82 -20.96 -20.77
CA PHE A 118 10.76 -21.20 -19.79
C PHE A 118 10.60 -22.68 -19.42
N MET A 119 10.78 -23.58 -20.38
CA MET A 119 10.69 -25.03 -20.12
C MET A 119 11.93 -25.56 -19.42
N GLU A 120 13.12 -25.08 -19.79
CA GLU A 120 14.40 -25.47 -19.21
C GLU A 120 14.54 -24.97 -17.77
N THR A 121 14.15 -23.74 -17.50
CA THR A 121 14.03 -23.22 -16.12
C THR A 121 13.08 -24.05 -15.26
N GLY A 122 11.93 -24.45 -15.81
CA GLY A 122 11.00 -25.34 -15.12
C GLY A 122 11.64 -26.68 -14.77
N LYS A 123 12.38 -27.29 -15.69
CA LYS A 123 13.12 -28.54 -15.44
C LYS A 123 14.23 -28.35 -14.40
N ALA A 124 14.98 -27.25 -14.47
CA ALA A 124 16.04 -26.94 -13.53
C ALA A 124 15.50 -26.78 -12.10
N LEU A 125 14.37 -26.09 -11.92
CA LEU A 125 13.74 -25.93 -10.61
C LEU A 125 13.15 -27.22 -10.05
N LEU A 126 12.65 -28.11 -10.91
CA LEU A 126 12.24 -29.45 -10.49
C LEU A 126 13.45 -30.28 -10.02
N ALA A 127 14.61 -30.14 -10.67
CA ALA A 127 15.86 -30.76 -10.23
C ALA A 127 16.36 -30.22 -8.88
N GLU A 128 16.10 -28.94 -8.58
CA GLU A 128 16.33 -28.32 -7.26
C GLU A 128 15.30 -28.73 -6.19
N GLY A 129 14.29 -29.54 -6.54
CA GLY A 129 13.26 -30.03 -5.63
C GLY A 129 12.12 -29.04 -5.36
N VAL A 130 11.94 -28.01 -6.21
CA VAL A 130 10.82 -27.07 -6.08
C VAL A 130 9.56 -27.67 -6.71
N ILE A 131 8.44 -27.65 -5.97
CA ILE A 131 7.16 -28.17 -6.46
C ILE A 131 6.49 -27.14 -7.39
N LEU A 132 6.33 -27.50 -8.66
CA LEU A 132 5.63 -26.71 -9.68
C LEU A 132 4.37 -27.45 -10.14
N ARG A 133 3.18 -26.95 -9.77
CA ARG A 133 1.89 -27.52 -10.18
C ARG A 133 1.27 -26.65 -11.28
N ARG A 134 0.97 -27.21 -12.44
CA ARG A 134 0.29 -26.47 -13.52
C ARG A 134 -1.21 -26.30 -13.21
N VAL A 135 -1.71 -25.08 -13.39
CA VAL A 135 -3.14 -24.76 -13.30
C VAL A 135 -3.82 -25.33 -14.55
N GLY A 136 -4.68 -26.34 -14.38
CA GLY A 136 -5.36 -27.06 -15.47
C GLY A 136 -4.86 -28.49 -15.73
N GLY A 137 -3.74 -28.91 -15.14
CA GLY A 137 -3.14 -30.24 -15.37
C GLY A 137 -3.71 -31.40 -14.54
N ALA A 138 -4.83 -31.21 -13.83
CA ALA A 138 -5.48 -32.28 -13.06
C ALA A 138 -6.73 -32.78 -13.79
N LYS A 139 -6.51 -33.41 -14.96
CA LYS A 139 -7.34 -34.45 -15.62
C LYS A 139 -6.73 -34.72 -17.00
N THR A 140 -5.83 -35.68 -17.07
CA THR A 140 -5.42 -36.28 -18.35
C THR A 140 -5.76 -37.77 -18.30
N GLN A 141 -7.04 -38.07 -18.53
CA GLN A 141 -7.46 -39.26 -19.27
C GLN A 141 -8.56 -38.81 -20.24
N GLN A 142 -8.33 -39.13 -21.52
CA GLN A 142 -9.23 -39.07 -22.68
C GLN A 142 -9.56 -37.68 -23.29
N GLU A 143 -8.76 -37.37 -24.32
CA GLU A 143 -9.15 -37.09 -25.72
C GLU A 143 -10.32 -36.14 -26.02
N GLY A 144 -9.98 -35.06 -26.75
CA GLY A 144 -10.84 -34.36 -27.70
C GLY A 144 -11.96 -33.49 -27.14
N SER A 145 -11.71 -32.19 -26.94
CA SER A 145 -12.63 -31.14 -27.43
C SER A 145 -12.13 -29.72 -27.11
N HIS A 146 -12.26 -28.89 -28.12
CA HIS A 146 -12.14 -27.44 -28.21
C HIS A 146 -12.34 -26.66 -26.89
N VAL A 147 -11.27 -26.06 -26.36
CA VAL A 147 -11.35 -25.15 -25.19
C VAL A 147 -11.71 -23.75 -25.67
N SER A 148 -12.95 -23.36 -25.37
CA SER A 148 -13.52 -22.03 -25.55
C SER A 148 -12.98 -21.08 -24.49
N TRP A 149 -12.45 -19.93 -24.92
CA TRP A 149 -11.82 -18.95 -24.05
C TRP A 149 -12.89 -18.04 -23.45
N LYS A 150 -13.27 -18.28 -22.19
CA LYS A 150 -13.95 -17.28 -21.37
C LYS A 150 -13.12 -16.99 -20.13
N THR A 151 -12.47 -15.83 -20.18
CA THR A 151 -11.83 -15.20 -19.02
C THR A 151 -12.93 -14.62 -18.15
N GLU A 152 -13.28 -15.28 -17.04
CA GLU A 152 -14.01 -14.62 -15.96
C GLU A 152 -13.03 -13.74 -15.18
N GLN A 153 -12.92 -12.49 -15.59
CA GLN A 153 -12.31 -11.44 -14.78
C GLN A 153 -13.24 -11.15 -13.59
N LYS A 154 -13.01 -11.82 -12.46
CA LYS A 154 -13.53 -11.34 -11.17
C LYS A 154 -12.75 -10.09 -10.79
N ASN A 155 -13.29 -8.94 -11.20
CA ASN A 155 -12.82 -7.63 -10.80
C ASN A 155 -13.16 -7.44 -9.32
N VAL A 156 -12.20 -7.69 -8.42
CA VAL A 156 -12.37 -7.42 -6.99
C VAL A 156 -12.23 -5.91 -6.81
N ASN A 157 -13.34 -5.23 -6.53
CA ASN A 157 -13.36 -3.79 -6.32
C ASN A 157 -12.63 -3.45 -5.02
N LEU A 158 -11.39 -2.95 -5.11
CA LEU A 158 -10.55 -2.60 -3.95
C LEU A 158 -11.21 -1.57 -3.02
N GLN A 159 -12.19 -0.80 -3.49
CA GLN A 159 -12.94 0.14 -2.63
C GLN A 159 -13.87 -0.55 -1.63
N THR A 160 -14.36 -1.76 -1.90
CA THR A 160 -15.25 -2.48 -0.97
C THR A 160 -14.46 -3.06 0.21
N VAL A 161 -13.27 -3.59 -0.05
CA VAL A 161 -12.37 -4.15 0.99
C VAL A 161 -11.87 -3.07 1.95
N LEU A 162 -11.57 -1.86 1.44
CA LEU A 162 -11.13 -0.74 2.28
C LEU A 162 -12.24 -0.19 3.18
N LYS A 163 -13.51 -0.25 2.76
CA LYS A 163 -14.65 0.17 3.57
C LYS A 163 -14.98 -0.83 4.68
N GLU A 164 -14.88 -2.11 4.38
CA GLU A 164 -15.16 -3.19 5.34
C GLU A 164 -14.16 -3.18 6.51
N ASN A 165 -12.89 -2.87 6.23
CA ASN A 165 -11.87 -2.71 7.27
C ASN A 165 -12.07 -1.48 8.17
N GLN A 166 -12.76 -0.43 7.69
CA GLN A 166 -13.09 0.76 8.50
C GLN A 166 -14.30 0.52 9.42
N SER A 167 -15.23 -0.36 9.03
CA SER A 167 -16.40 -0.69 9.86
C SER A 167 -16.11 -1.63 11.03
N LEU A 168 -14.94 -2.29 11.05
CA LEU A 168 -14.56 -3.22 12.12
C LEU A 168 -13.83 -2.53 13.29
N GLU A 169 -13.54 -1.23 13.21
CA GLU A 169 -12.89 -0.46 14.30
C GLU A 169 -13.85 0.31 15.21
N GLU A 170 -15.18 0.24 15.02
CA GLU A 170 -16.13 0.85 15.96
C GLU A 170 -16.38 -0.05 17.18
N VAL A 171 -15.48 0.04 18.16
CA VAL A 171 -15.69 -0.42 19.54
C VAL A 171 -16.77 0.45 20.21
N PRO A 172 -17.83 -0.13 20.81
CA PRO A 172 -18.79 0.64 21.61
C PRO A 172 -18.11 1.14 22.90
N GLN A 173 -17.98 2.46 23.05
CA GLN A 173 -17.54 3.06 24.31
C GLN A 173 -18.66 3.01 25.37
N ASP A 174 -18.23 2.62 26.56
CA ASP A 174 -19.02 2.31 27.74
C ASP A 174 -19.84 3.48 28.31
N GLN A 175 -20.88 3.08 29.04
CA GLN A 175 -21.82 3.89 29.83
C GLN A 175 -21.10 4.72 30.91
N PRO A 176 -21.64 5.89 31.34
CA PRO A 176 -21.07 6.62 32.47
C PRO A 176 -21.37 5.92 33.80
N LEU A 177 -20.31 5.58 34.54
CA LEU A 177 -20.33 5.14 35.94
C LEU A 177 -21.01 6.18 36.84
N GLU A 178 -22.10 5.79 37.52
CA GLU A 178 -22.66 6.52 38.65
C GLU A 178 -21.72 6.44 39.87
N ALA A 179 -21.52 7.58 40.54
CA ALA A 179 -20.77 7.69 41.79
C ALA A 179 -21.62 7.19 42.98
N PRO A 180 -21.02 6.60 44.03
CA PRO A 180 -21.76 6.15 45.20
C PRO A 180 -22.02 7.33 46.15
N THR A 181 -23.28 7.67 46.37
CA THR A 181 -23.70 8.55 47.48
C THR A 181 -24.18 7.74 48.68
N GLU A 182 -23.77 8.19 49.85
CA GLU A 182 -23.90 7.58 51.18
C GLU A 182 -25.36 7.34 51.64
N PRO A 183 -25.58 6.39 52.58
CA PRO A 183 -26.91 6.12 53.13
C PRO A 183 -27.37 7.19 54.12
N SER A 184 -28.55 7.76 53.84
CA SER A 184 -29.28 8.63 54.76
C SER A 184 -29.95 7.83 55.89
N LYS A 185 -29.56 8.12 57.14
CA LYS A 185 -30.33 7.81 58.35
C LYS A 185 -30.60 9.13 59.05
N GLY A 186 -31.79 9.70 58.85
CA GLY A 186 -32.31 10.76 59.70
C GLY A 186 -32.96 10.17 60.95
N PRO A 187 -32.87 10.85 62.11
CA PRO A 187 -33.83 10.65 63.19
C PRO A 187 -34.94 11.71 63.11
N SER A 188 -36.18 11.28 63.31
CA SER A 188 -37.32 12.14 63.67
C SER A 188 -37.05 12.84 65.01
N PRO A 189 -37.66 14.01 65.26
CA PRO A 189 -38.86 13.97 66.09
C PRO A 189 -39.93 15.06 65.81
N SER A 190 -41.12 14.77 66.37
CA SER A 190 -42.25 15.67 66.70
C SER A 190 -43.22 16.08 65.60
#